data_AF-A0A2V5TW09-F1
#
_entry.id   AF-A0A2V5TW09-F1
#
_cell.length_a   1.000
_cell.length_b   1.000
_cell.length_c   1.000
_cell.angle_alpha   90.00
_cell.angle_beta   90.00
_cell.angle_gamma   90.00
#
_symmetry.space_group_name_H-M   'P 1'
#
loop_
_entity.id
_entity.type
_entity.pdbx_description
1 polymer ?
#
loop_
_entity_poly.entity_id
_entity_poly.type
_entity_poly.pdbx_seq_one_letter_code
_entity_poly.pdbx_strand_id
1 'polypeptide(L)'
;MNRALQWKLIAGFILVFIAGGISGAFLGGLYAQQHFLEFHRPELIGARMKERLRAELNLTPEQVAKISPIIDKTADQLREIRRDTARRVHETMAEAHRQIAVNLTDEQRQKLQQIEERHRRWHHHHLHEFTPEPSQTP
;
A
#
# COMPACT_ATOMS: atom_id res chain seq x y z
N MET A 1 26.12 -14.24 -43.37
CA MET A 1 26.50 -14.07 -41.95
C MET A 1 26.28 -15.40 -41.24
N ASN A 2 27.27 -15.91 -40.49
CA ASN A 2 27.22 -17.26 -39.93
C ASN A 2 26.07 -17.36 -38.91
N ARG A 3 25.10 -18.26 -39.12
CA ARG A 3 23.97 -18.48 -38.17
C ARG A 3 24.47 -18.67 -36.74
N ALA A 4 25.59 -19.37 -36.57
CA ALA A 4 26.23 -19.57 -35.27
C ALA A 4 26.67 -18.26 -34.58
N LEU A 5 27.07 -17.23 -35.34
CA LEU A 5 27.44 -15.92 -34.79
C LEU A 5 26.19 -15.14 -34.36
N GLN A 6 25.10 -15.21 -35.14
CA GLN A 6 23.83 -14.56 -34.81
C GLN A 6 23.21 -15.13 -33.53
N TRP A 7 23.22 -16.45 -33.35
CA TRP A 7 22.71 -17.09 -32.13
C TRP A 7 23.52 -16.75 -30.88
N LYS A 8 24.85 -16.59 -31.01
CA LYS A 8 25.71 -16.13 -29.90
C LYS A 8 25.41 -14.69 -29.50
N LEU A 9 25.15 -13.81 -30.47
CA LEU A 9 24.77 -12.42 -30.19
C LEU A 9 23.40 -12.34 -29.50
N ILE A 10 22.41 -13.09 -29.99
CA ILE A 10 21.07 -13.17 -29.37
C ILE A 10 21.17 -13.67 -27.93
N ALA A 11 21.93 -14.73 -27.69
CA ALA A 11 22.15 -15.25 -26.33
C ALA A 11 22.81 -14.21 -25.42
N GLY A 12 23.78 -13.44 -25.93
CA GLY A 12 24.42 -12.35 -25.18
C GLY A 12 23.44 -11.23 -24.80
N PHE A 13 22.61 -10.78 -25.73
CA PHE A 13 21.60 -9.75 -25.46
C PHE A 13 20.56 -10.21 -24.42
N ILE A 14 20.10 -11.47 -24.51
CA ILE A 14 19.18 -12.06 -23.53
C ILE A 14 19.83 -12.06 -22.14
N LEU A 15 21.11 -12.43 -22.05
CA LEU A 15 21.82 -12.49 -20.77
C LEU A 15 21.95 -11.10 -20.13
N VAL A 16 22.31 -10.08 -20.91
CA VAL A 16 22.37 -8.69 -20.43
C VAL A 16 20.99 -8.20 -20.00
N PHE A 17 19.93 -8.52 -20.74
CA PHE A 17 18.56 -8.15 -20.39
C PHE A 17 18.10 -8.80 -19.08
N ILE A 18 18.40 -10.09 -18.88
CA ILE A 18 18.09 -10.79 -17.63
C ILE A 18 18.87 -10.17 -16.46
N ALA A 19 20.17 -9.90 -16.63
CA ALA A 19 20.98 -9.29 -15.59
C ALA A 19 20.48 -7.87 -15.23
N GLY A 20 20.07 -7.08 -16.23
CA GLY A 20 19.45 -5.78 -16.03
C GLY A 20 18.10 -5.87 -15.32
N GLY A 21 17.25 -6.84 -15.71
CA GLY A 21 15.95 -7.09 -15.07
C GLY A 21 16.08 -7.49 -13.61
N ILE A 22 17.03 -8.37 -13.26
CA ILE A 22 17.29 -8.79 -11.87
C ILE A 22 17.79 -7.61 -11.05
N SER A 23 18.75 -6.83 -11.58
CA SER A 23 19.31 -5.67 -10.89
C SER A 23 18.27 -4.58 -10.66
N GLY A 24 17.44 -4.30 -11.68
CA GLY A 24 16.34 -3.34 -11.59
C GLY A 24 15.24 -3.78 -10.62
N ALA A 25 14.85 -5.06 -10.65
CA ALA A 25 13.86 -5.62 -9.72
C ALA A 25 14.37 -5.63 -8.28
N PHE A 26 15.66 -5.93 -8.07
CA PHE A 26 16.27 -5.96 -6.74
C PHE A 26 16.39 -4.55 -6.14
N LEU A 27 16.98 -3.60 -6.86
CA LEU A 27 17.13 -2.22 -6.38
C LEU A 27 15.79 -1.48 -6.29
N GLY A 28 14.94 -1.63 -7.31
CA GLY A 28 13.60 -1.04 -7.34
C GLY A 28 12.68 -1.65 -6.28
N GLY A 29 12.77 -2.96 -6.06
CA GLY A 29 12.00 -3.66 -5.03
C GLY A 29 12.34 -3.21 -3.62
N LEU A 30 13.63 -3.08 -3.28
CA LEU A 30 14.07 -2.59 -1.97
C LEU A 30 13.63 -1.13 -1.72
N TYR A 31 13.77 -0.27 -2.72
CA TYR A 31 13.40 1.15 -2.61
C TYR A 31 11.88 1.36 -2.52
N ALA A 32 11.12 0.62 -3.31
CA ALA A 32 9.66 0.63 -3.27
C ALA A 32 9.15 0.07 -1.94
N GLN A 33 9.74 -1.03 -1.45
CA GLN A 33 9.33 -1.65 -0.19
C GLN A 33 9.52 -0.69 0.99
N GLN A 34 10.65 0.03 1.06
CA GLN A 34 10.93 0.95 2.16
C GLN A 34 9.98 2.16 2.16
N HIS A 35 9.79 2.84 1.03
CA HIS A 35 8.89 4.01 0.99
C HIS A 35 7.40 3.62 1.02
N PHE A 36 6.99 2.51 0.42
CA PHE A 36 5.57 2.14 0.39
C PHE A 36 5.06 1.63 1.75
N LEU A 37 5.88 0.84 2.48
CA LEU A 37 5.56 0.38 3.84
C LEU A 37 5.58 1.54 4.85
N GLU A 38 6.47 2.51 4.65
CA GLU A 38 6.63 3.62 5.58
C GLU A 38 5.55 4.69 5.45
N PHE A 39 4.73 4.76 4.39
CA PHE A 39 3.58 5.69 4.37
C PHE A 39 2.27 5.11 4.94
N HIS A 40 2.15 3.79 5.10
CA HIS A 40 0.83 3.16 5.21
C HIS A 40 0.45 2.57 6.57
N ARG A 41 1.23 2.73 7.66
CA ARG A 41 0.84 2.22 8.99
C ARG A 41 -0.03 3.25 9.74
N PRO A 42 -1.38 3.13 9.74
CA PRO A 42 -2.25 4.10 10.40
C PRO A 42 -2.04 4.16 11.92
N GLU A 43 -1.57 3.07 12.51
CA GLU A 43 -1.27 2.94 13.94
C GLU A 43 -0.06 3.77 14.37
N LEU A 44 0.83 4.10 13.42
CA LEU A 44 2.03 4.89 13.67
C LEU A 44 1.85 6.38 13.38
N ILE A 45 0.64 6.84 13.01
CA ILE A 45 0.39 8.25 12.69
C ILE A 45 0.77 9.15 13.88
N GLY A 46 0.31 8.82 15.09
CA GLY A 46 0.64 9.60 16.29
C GLY A 46 2.14 9.60 16.60
N ALA A 47 2.80 8.44 16.51
CA ALA A 47 4.23 8.31 16.75
C ALA A 47 5.06 9.13 15.75
N ARG A 48 4.73 9.08 14.45
CA ARG A 48 5.40 9.86 13.40
C ARG A 48 5.16 11.35 13.55
N MET A 49 3.95 11.76 13.92
CA MET A 49 3.66 13.16 14.21
C MET A 49 4.52 13.68 15.37
N LYS A 50 4.62 12.90 16.46
CA LYS A 50 5.48 13.24 17.60
C LYS A 50 6.95 13.35 17.20
N GLU A 51 7.46 12.36 16.48
CA GLU A 51 8.86 12.32 16.02
C GLU A 51 9.19 13.48 15.10
N ARG A 52 8.32 13.73 14.11
CA ARG A 52 8.47 14.85 13.18
C ARG A 52 8.46 16.20 13.90
N LEU A 53 7.49 16.43 14.78
CA LEU A 53 7.41 17.69 15.55
C LEU A 53 8.61 17.85 16.49
N ARG A 54 9.06 16.76 17.12
CA ARG A 54 10.27 16.77 17.93
C ARG A 54 11.49 17.20 17.12
N ALA A 55 11.69 16.60 15.94
CA ALA A 55 12.84 16.86 15.08
C ALA A 55 12.80 18.27 14.46
N GLU A 56 11.66 18.68 13.89
CA GLU A 56 11.53 19.96 13.21
C GLU A 56 11.57 21.16 14.18
N LEU A 57 11.05 20.99 15.40
CA LEU A 57 10.97 22.07 16.39
C LEU A 57 12.03 21.96 17.50
N ASN A 58 12.90 20.95 17.46
CA ASN A 58 13.91 20.66 18.49
C ASN A 58 13.31 20.60 19.91
N LEU A 59 12.21 19.87 20.06
CA LEU A 59 11.48 19.82 21.34
C LEU A 59 12.25 19.06 22.42
N THR A 60 12.22 19.57 23.65
CA THR A 60 12.72 18.84 24.82
C THR A 60 11.80 17.66 25.18
N PRO A 61 12.30 16.67 25.94
CA PRO A 61 11.47 15.55 26.41
C PRO A 61 10.21 16.01 27.16
N GLU A 62 10.30 17.05 27.97
CA GLU A 62 9.17 17.61 28.72
C GLU A 62 8.13 18.25 27.80
N GLN A 63 8.57 18.93 26.74
CA GLN A 63 7.67 19.51 25.73
C GLN A 63 6.95 18.42 24.95
N VAL A 64 7.68 17.37 24.55
CA VAL A 64 7.09 16.20 23.89
C VAL A 64 6.04 15.53 24.79
N ALA A 65 6.33 15.38 26.09
CA ALA A 65 5.38 14.81 27.05
C ALA A 65 4.09 15.64 27.15
N LYS A 66 4.20 16.98 27.12
CA LYS A 66 3.03 17.89 27.18
C LYS A 66 2.16 17.83 25.92
N ILE A 67 2.75 17.73 24.73
CA ILE A 67 2.00 17.72 23.46
C ILE A 67 1.53 16.31 23.06
N SER A 68 2.13 15.26 23.63
CA SER A 68 1.78 13.88 23.33
C SER A 68 0.27 13.55 23.41
N PRO A 69 -0.46 13.91 24.49
CA PRO A 69 -1.89 13.62 24.57
C PRO A 69 -2.72 14.36 23.49
N ILE A 70 -2.28 15.53 23.04
CA ILE A 70 -2.94 16.27 21.96
C ILE A 70 -2.78 15.51 20.63
N ILE A 71 -1.55 15.04 20.38
CA ILE A 71 -1.23 14.29 19.16
C ILE A 71 -1.95 12.93 19.15
N ASP A 72 -1.97 12.23 20.28
CA ASP A 72 -2.64 10.91 20.38
C ASP A 72 -4.13 11.04 20.11
N LYS A 73 -4.80 12.00 20.76
CA LYS A 73 -6.21 12.31 20.50
C LYS A 73 -6.46 12.63 19.02
N THR A 74 -5.57 13.41 18.40
CA THR A 74 -5.68 13.78 16.99
C THR A 74 -5.52 12.54 16.10
N ALA A 75 -4.58 11.66 16.41
CA ALA A 75 -4.36 10.42 15.67
C ALA A 75 -5.60 9.50 15.74
N ASP A 76 -6.24 9.39 16.90
CA ASP A 76 -7.47 8.63 17.08
C ASP A 76 -8.63 9.19 16.25
N GLN A 77 -8.82 10.52 16.28
CA GLN A 77 -9.84 11.18 15.45
C GLN A 77 -9.60 10.95 13.95
N LEU A 78 -8.35 11.05 13.50
CA LEU A 78 -7.99 10.75 12.12
C LEU A 78 -8.25 9.29 11.76
N ARG A 79 -8.04 8.34 12.70
CA ARG A 79 -8.36 6.93 12.50
C ARG A 79 -9.85 6.70 12.32
N GLU A 80 -10.67 7.37 13.13
CA GLU A 80 -12.13 7.32 13.01
C GLU A 80 -12.61 7.89 11.67
N ILE A 81 -12.14 9.07 11.27
CA ILE A 81 -12.47 9.70 9.99
C ILE A 81 -12.10 8.77 8.82
N ARG A 82 -10.92 8.13 8.86
CA ARG A 82 -10.51 7.16 7.83
C ARG A 82 -11.46 5.98 7.75
N ARG A 83 -11.88 5.41 8.89
CA ARG A 83 -12.82 4.28 8.93
C ARG A 83 -14.18 4.67 8.35
N ASP A 84 -14.73 5.81 8.76
CA ASP A 84 -16.00 6.28 8.24
C ASP A 84 -15.94 6.57 6.73
N THR A 85 -14.88 7.25 6.30
CA THR A 85 -14.66 7.55 4.88
C THR A 85 -14.53 6.27 4.06
N ALA A 86 -13.77 5.27 4.54
CA ALA A 86 -13.62 4.00 3.85
C ALA A 86 -14.96 3.27 3.66
N ARG A 87 -15.83 3.28 4.69
CA ARG A 87 -17.18 2.74 4.61
C ARG A 87 -18.02 3.47 3.55
N ARG A 88 -18.05 4.80 3.59
CA ARG A 88 -18.80 5.62 2.62
C ARG A 88 -18.33 5.41 1.19
N VAL A 89 -17.01 5.32 0.97
CA VAL A 89 -16.43 4.99 -0.33
C VAL A 89 -16.89 3.61 -0.80
N HIS A 90 -16.86 2.60 0.07
CA HIS A 90 -17.33 1.26 -0.26
C HIS A 90 -18.81 1.24 -0.67
N GLU A 91 -19.67 1.91 0.09
CA GLU A 91 -21.09 2.03 -0.21
C GLU A 91 -21.34 2.73 -1.55
N THR A 92 -20.61 3.81 -1.82
CA THR A 92 -20.70 4.58 -3.08
C THR A 92 -20.31 3.73 -4.28
N MET A 93 -19.20 2.98 -4.17
CA MET A 93 -18.74 2.09 -5.22
C MET A 93 -19.69 0.91 -5.45
N ALA A 94 -20.23 0.32 -4.37
CA ALA A 94 -21.20 -0.76 -4.46
C ALA A 94 -22.50 -0.30 -5.15
N GLU A 95 -22.96 0.92 -4.87
CA GLU A 95 -24.11 1.51 -5.55
C GLU A 95 -23.82 1.75 -7.04
N ALA A 96 -22.65 2.32 -7.37
CA ALA A 96 -22.26 2.50 -8.76
C ALA A 96 -22.20 1.16 -9.53
N HIS A 97 -21.66 0.10 -8.92
CA HIS A 97 -21.67 -1.23 -9.54
C HIS A 97 -23.08 -1.76 -9.78
N ARG A 98 -24.02 -1.58 -8.83
CA ARG A 98 -25.43 -1.98 -9.03
C ARG A 98 -26.05 -1.26 -10.22
N GLN A 99 -25.85 0.05 -10.31
CA GLN A 99 -26.40 0.85 -11.41
C GLN A 99 -25.80 0.46 -12.76
N ILE A 100 -24.49 0.22 -12.81
CA ILE A 100 -23.81 -0.24 -14.02
C ILE A 100 -24.34 -1.62 -14.43
N ALA A 101 -24.50 -2.56 -13.50
CA ALA A 101 -24.91 -3.94 -13.77
C ALA A 101 -26.28 -4.07 -14.47
N VAL A 102 -27.19 -3.10 -14.30
CA VAL A 102 -28.49 -3.07 -15.00
C VAL A 102 -28.32 -2.93 -16.51
N ASN A 103 -27.22 -2.32 -16.96
CA ASN A 103 -26.96 -2.02 -18.38
C ASN A 103 -26.06 -3.07 -19.06
N LEU A 104 -25.75 -4.16 -18.36
CA LEU A 104 -24.79 -5.17 -18.82
C LEU A 104 -25.47 -6.49 -19.16
N THR A 105 -24.89 -7.21 -20.12
CA THR A 105 -25.24 -8.62 -20.37
C THR A 105 -24.81 -9.52 -19.20
N ASP A 106 -25.32 -10.74 -19.13
CA ASP A 106 -24.92 -11.71 -18.09
C ASP A 106 -23.41 -11.95 -18.02
N GLU A 107 -22.77 -12.11 -19.17
CA GLU A 107 -21.32 -12.31 -19.26
C GLU A 107 -20.56 -11.08 -18.75
N GLN A 108 -21.01 -9.86 -19.10
CA GLN A 108 -20.40 -8.62 -18.65
C GLN A 108 -20.61 -8.39 -17.14
N ARG A 109 -21.77 -8.78 -16.59
CA ARG A 109 -22.04 -8.74 -15.15
C ARG A 109 -21.09 -9.65 -14.38
N GLN A 110 -20.86 -10.86 -14.87
CA GLN A 110 -19.92 -11.79 -14.26
C GLN A 110 -18.49 -11.23 -14.27
N LYS A 111 -18.09 -10.56 -15.36
CA LYS A 111 -16.79 -9.88 -15.44
C LYS A 111 -16.68 -8.70 -14.47
N LEU A 112 -17.75 -7.92 -14.30
CA LEU A 112 -17.80 -6.83 -13.33
C LEU A 112 -17.59 -7.34 -11.89
N GLN A 113 -18.24 -8.44 -11.53
CA GLN A 113 -18.06 -9.08 -10.22
C GLN A 113 -16.61 -9.52 -9.98
N GLN A 114 -15.96 -10.13 -10.99
CA GLN A 114 -14.54 -10.52 -10.88
C GLN A 114 -13.59 -9.33 -10.70
N ILE A 115 -13.90 -8.17 -11.32
CA ILE A 115 -13.14 -6.93 -11.13
C ILE A 115 -13.30 -6.46 -9.68
N GLU A 116 -14.53 -6.45 -9.16
CA GLU A 116 -14.81 -6.05 -7.78
C GLU A 116 -14.10 -6.95 -6.76
N GLU A 117 -14.17 -8.27 -6.93
CA GLU A 117 -13.49 -9.22 -6.04
C GLU A 117 -11.97 -9.06 -6.05
N ARG A 118 -11.39 -8.76 -7.22
CA ARG A 118 -9.95 -8.48 -7.33
C ARG A 118 -9.58 -7.19 -6.59
N HIS A 119 -10.36 -6.12 -6.73
CA HIS A 119 -10.14 -4.89 -5.96
C HIS A 119 -10.31 -5.13 -4.46
N ARG A 120 -11.36 -5.83 -4.04
CA ARG A 120 -11.59 -6.17 -2.62
C ARG A 120 -10.43 -6.98 -2.04
N ARG A 121 -9.89 -7.96 -2.78
CA ARG A 121 -8.71 -8.74 -2.36
C ARG A 121 -7.45 -7.89 -2.26
N TRP A 122 -7.21 -6.99 -3.22
CA TRP A 122 -6.08 -6.06 -3.16
C TRP A 122 -6.16 -5.16 -1.93
N HIS A 123 -7.32 -4.58 -1.66
CA HIS A 123 -7.54 -3.75 -0.48
C HIS A 123 -7.41 -4.55 0.82
N HIS A 124 -7.99 -5.75 0.92
CA HIS A 124 -7.86 -6.58 2.12
C HIS A 124 -6.43 -7.04 2.35
N HIS A 125 -5.68 -7.46 1.32
CA HIS A 125 -4.31 -7.89 1.50
C HIS A 125 -3.42 -6.75 2.00
N HIS A 126 -3.61 -5.55 1.45
CA HIS A 126 -2.94 -4.33 1.92
C HIS A 126 -3.41 -3.85 3.30
N LEU A 127 -4.51 -4.38 3.85
CA LEU A 127 -4.99 -4.06 5.19
C LEU A 127 -4.65 -5.15 6.22
N HIS A 128 -4.56 -6.43 5.80
CA HIS A 128 -4.31 -7.57 6.69
C HIS A 128 -2.84 -7.76 7.03
N GLU A 129 -1.92 -7.37 6.13
CA GLU A 129 -0.49 -7.31 6.42
C GLU A 129 -0.15 -6.21 7.48
N PHE A 130 -1.14 -5.40 7.86
CA PHE A 130 -1.03 -4.27 8.77
C PHE A 130 -1.54 -4.49 10.19
N THR A 131 -2.01 -5.70 10.54
CA THR A 131 -2.33 -6.02 11.95
C THR A 131 -1.28 -7.00 12.45
N PRO A 132 -0.25 -6.59 13.23
CA PRO A 132 0.56 -7.58 13.92
C PRO A 132 -0.36 -8.32 14.90
N GLU A 133 -0.28 -9.66 14.92
CA GLU A 133 -0.88 -10.44 15.99
C GLU A 133 -0.49 -9.83 17.35
N PRO A 134 -1.41 -9.79 18.33
CA PRO A 134 -1.05 -9.41 19.68
C PRO A 134 -0.02 -10.42 20.16
N SER A 135 1.23 -9.99 20.22
CA SER A 135 2.36 -10.76 20.72
C SER A 135 2.01 -11.24 22.13
N GLN A 136 1.61 -12.51 22.23
CA GLN A 136 1.54 -13.24 23.48
C GLN A 136 2.98 -13.27 24.02
N THR A 137 3.23 -12.47 25.04
CA THR A 137 4.53 -12.46 25.72
C THR A 137 4.40 -13.43 26.91
N PRO A 138 5.32 -14.39 27.08
CA PRO A 138 5.33 -15.28 28.25
C PRO A 138 5.75 -14.57 29.54
#